data_AF-A0A965FGR6-F1
#
_entry.id   AF-A0A965FGR6-F1
#
_cell.length_a   1.000
_cell.length_b   1.000
_cell.length_c   1.000
_cell.angle_alpha   90.00
_cell.angle_beta   90.00
_cell.angle_gamma   90.00
#
_symmetry.space_group_name_H-M   'P 1'
#
loop_
_entity.id
_entity.type
_entity.pdbx_description
1 polymer ?
#
loop_
_entity_poly.entity_id
_entity_poly.type
_entity_poly.pdbx_seq_one_letter_code
_entity_poly.pdbx_strand_id
1 'polypeptide(L)'
;VPERGIDLIEKGQEVDIEIPAINDKPIKGKLIYVGDVVNPETRTVTVRSELNNVKGEIKPDMLVSMLVQSRPISKLSVPVKSIVREEDKDHVFVQIAPNKYRLREVTVGDDYQGMVAIVNGVEPGEIVVSEGAFHLNNERKRKELE
;
A
#
# COMPACT_ATOMS: atom_id res chain seq x y z
N VAL A 1 9.80 -10.73 -12.95
CA VAL A 1 9.27 -10.30 -11.64
C VAL A 1 9.59 -11.36 -10.60
N PRO A 2 10.17 -11.04 -9.44
CA PRO A 2 10.38 -12.02 -8.36
C PRO A 2 9.08 -12.70 -7.92
N GLU A 3 9.12 -13.98 -7.58
CA GLU A 3 7.95 -14.77 -7.18
C GLU A 3 7.13 -14.13 -6.03
N ARG A 4 7.80 -13.44 -5.09
CA ARG A 4 7.15 -12.73 -3.96
C ARG A 4 6.27 -11.55 -4.38
N GLY A 5 6.48 -10.99 -5.57
CA GLY A 5 5.75 -9.83 -6.07
C GLY A 5 4.56 -10.19 -6.97
N ILE A 6 4.26 -11.47 -7.15
CA ILE A 6 3.26 -11.91 -8.13
C ILE A 6 1.85 -11.43 -7.79
N ASP A 7 1.52 -11.35 -6.49
CA ASP A 7 0.21 -10.91 -6.00
C ASP A 7 -0.08 -9.44 -6.28
N LEU A 8 0.95 -8.65 -6.61
CA LEU A 8 0.82 -7.23 -6.93
C LEU A 8 0.60 -6.97 -8.43
N ILE A 9 0.68 -8.02 -9.25
CA ILE A 9 0.73 -7.90 -10.71
C ILE A 9 -0.45 -8.60 -11.35
N GLU A 10 -1.15 -7.87 -12.21
CA GLU A 10 -2.29 -8.39 -12.97
C GLU A 10 -2.20 -7.98 -14.44
N LYS A 11 -2.68 -8.87 -15.32
CA LYS A 11 -2.86 -8.54 -16.73
C LYS A 11 -3.77 -7.31 -16.86
N GLY A 12 -3.33 -6.35 -17.66
CA GLY A 12 -4.04 -5.11 -17.94
C GLY A 12 -3.63 -3.92 -17.08
N GLN A 13 -2.72 -4.10 -16.11
CA GLN A 13 -2.13 -2.97 -15.38
C GLN A 13 -1.33 -2.04 -16.32
N GLU A 14 -1.39 -0.74 -16.03
CA GLU A 14 -0.48 0.25 -16.62
C GLU A 14 0.92 0.07 -16.01
N VAL A 15 1.94 0.22 -16.85
CA VAL A 15 3.34 0.17 -16.43
C VAL A 15 4.08 1.37 -17.01
N ASP A 16 4.96 1.96 -16.21
CA ASP A 16 5.88 3.00 -16.69
C ASP A 16 7.19 2.32 -17.10
N ILE A 17 7.63 2.57 -18.33
CA ILE A 17 8.83 1.93 -18.87
C ILE A 17 9.86 2.99 -19.20
N GLU A 18 11.04 2.84 -18.61
CA GLU A 18 12.19 3.68 -18.86
C GLU A 18 13.20 2.92 -19.72
N ILE A 19 13.66 3.56 -20.80
CA ILE A 19 14.63 3.00 -21.73
C ILE A 19 15.82 3.96 -21.73
N PRO A 20 16.94 3.65 -21.06
CA PRO A 20 18.08 4.57 -20.96
C PRO A 20 18.66 5.00 -22.32
N ALA A 21 18.45 4.19 -23.36
CA ALA A 21 18.86 4.50 -24.72
C ALA A 21 17.96 5.53 -25.45
N ILE A 22 16.79 5.86 -24.90
CA ILE A 22 15.77 6.70 -25.55
C ILE A 22 15.18 7.70 -24.54
N ASN A 23 15.68 8.94 -24.61
CA ASN A 23 14.98 10.18 -24.23
C ASN A 23 14.60 10.38 -22.74
N ASP A 24 15.17 9.64 -21.78
CA ASP A 24 15.04 9.78 -20.31
C ASP A 24 13.61 10.05 -19.76
N LYS A 25 12.57 9.75 -20.55
CA LYS A 25 11.17 9.96 -20.19
C LYS A 25 10.47 8.61 -20.14
N PRO A 26 9.69 8.35 -19.07
CA PRO A 26 8.93 7.12 -18.96
C PRO A 26 7.88 7.04 -20.07
N ILE A 27 7.83 5.89 -20.74
CA ILE A 27 6.84 5.53 -21.75
C ILE A 27 5.80 4.66 -21.06
N LYS A 28 4.53 5.02 -21.22
CA LYS A 28 3.43 4.19 -20.73
C LYS A 28 3.27 2.94 -21.58
N GLY A 29 3.23 1.79 -20.93
CA GLY A 29 2.88 0.50 -21.51
C GLY A 29 1.71 -0.16 -20.78
N LYS A 30 1.28 -1.30 -21.31
CA LYS A 30 0.25 -2.13 -20.69
C LYS A 30 0.74 -3.56 -20.55
N LEU A 31 0.59 -4.12 -19.36
CA LEU A 31 0.93 -5.52 -19.11
C LEU A 31 -0.06 -6.44 -19.83
N ILE A 32 0.41 -7.20 -20.82
CA ILE A 32 -0.43 -8.09 -21.64
C ILE A 32 -0.29 -9.56 -21.26
N TYR A 33 0.76 -9.91 -20.53
CA TYR A 33 1.06 -11.29 -20.16
C TYR A 33 1.78 -11.36 -18.82
N VAL A 34 1.32 -12.27 -17.98
CA VAL A 34 1.96 -12.73 -16.74
C VAL A 34 2.06 -14.24 -16.88
N GLY A 35 3.26 -14.80 -16.77
CA GLY A 35 3.45 -16.25 -16.90
C GLY A 35 2.95 -17.02 -15.68
N ASP A 36 2.44 -18.22 -15.91
CA ASP A 36 1.93 -19.09 -14.83
C ASP A 36 3.03 -20.00 -14.23
N VAL A 37 4.25 -19.90 -14.75
CA VAL A 37 5.39 -20.75 -14.36
C VAL A 37 6.53 -19.88 -13.84
N VAL A 38 7.02 -20.21 -12.64
CA VAL A 38 8.21 -19.61 -12.05
C VAL A 38 9.45 -20.25 -12.68
N ASN A 39 10.38 -19.43 -13.16
CA ASN A 39 11.70 -19.90 -13.57
C ASN A 39 12.49 -20.30 -12.29
N PRO A 40 12.86 -21.59 -12.13
CA PRO A 40 13.46 -22.09 -10.89
C PRO A 40 14.87 -21.58 -10.63
N GLU A 41 15.60 -21.16 -11.67
CA GLU A 41 16.98 -20.65 -11.56
C GLU A 41 17.00 -19.21 -11.04
N THR A 42 16.09 -18.38 -11.55
CA THR A 42 16.04 -16.95 -11.20
C THR A 42 15.00 -16.62 -10.14
N ARG A 43 14.11 -17.56 -9.79
CA ARG A 43 12.94 -17.34 -8.91
C ARG A 43 12.07 -16.18 -9.40
N THR A 44 11.94 -16.06 -10.72
CA THR A 44 11.14 -15.01 -11.35
C THR A 44 10.07 -15.56 -12.29
N VAL A 45 9.01 -14.78 -12.44
CA VAL A 45 7.97 -14.96 -13.46
C VAL A 45 8.20 -13.98 -14.60
N THR A 46 8.04 -14.50 -15.83
CA THR A 46 8.10 -13.71 -17.06
C THR A 46 6.83 -12.88 -17.20
N VAL A 47 7.00 -11.58 -17.47
CA VAL A 47 5.91 -10.67 -17.82
C VAL A 47 6.20 -10.00 -19.16
N ARG A 48 5.15 -9.63 -19.89
CA ARG A 48 5.28 -8.88 -21.16
C ARG A 48 4.38 -7.66 -21.15
N SER A 49 4.92 -6.55 -21.60
CA SER A 49 4.19 -5.30 -21.82
C SER A 49 4.16 -4.98 -23.30
N GLU A 50 3.08 -4.35 -23.73
CA GLU A 50 2.94 -3.78 -25.07
C GLU A 50 3.32 -2.30 -25.06
N LEU A 51 4.11 -1.88 -26.05
CA LEU A 51 4.58 -0.50 -26.23
C LEU A 51 4.38 -0.05 -27.67
N ASN A 52 4.01 1.21 -27.83
CA ASN A 52 3.91 1.84 -29.14
C ASN A 52 5.30 2.21 -29.67
N ASN A 53 5.76 1.51 -30.70
CA ASN A 53 7.05 1.76 -31.36
C ASN A 53 6.88 2.28 -32.80
N VAL A 54 5.97 3.23 -33.03
CA VAL A 54 5.62 3.71 -34.38
C VAL A 54 6.81 4.30 -35.13
N LYS A 55 7.75 4.93 -34.41
CA LYS A 55 8.96 5.54 -34.98
C LYS A 55 10.14 4.57 -35.16
N GLY A 56 10.02 3.33 -34.66
CA GLY A 56 11.10 2.32 -34.73
C GLY A 56 12.32 2.64 -33.87
N GLU A 57 12.19 3.53 -32.87
CA GLU A 57 13.29 3.93 -31.99
C GLU A 57 13.65 2.83 -30.99
N ILE A 58 12.66 2.04 -30.55
CA ILE A 58 12.85 0.92 -29.63
C ILE A 58 13.34 -0.29 -30.43
N LYS A 59 14.56 -0.75 -30.13
CA LYS A 59 15.17 -1.91 -30.78
C LYS A 59 15.08 -3.14 -29.89
N PRO A 60 15.06 -4.35 -30.49
CA PRO A 60 15.24 -5.59 -29.74
C PRO A 60 16.52 -5.56 -28.89
N ASP A 61 16.51 -6.32 -27.79
CA ASP A 61 17.63 -6.46 -26.85
C ASP A 61 18.08 -5.17 -26.13
N MET A 62 17.34 -4.07 -26.26
CA MET A 62 17.53 -2.90 -25.42
C MET A 62 17.16 -3.19 -23.96
N LEU A 63 17.99 -2.68 -23.05
CA LEU A 63 17.69 -2.72 -21.62
C LEU A 63 16.53 -1.76 -21.31
N VAL A 64 15.58 -2.22 -20.51
CA VAL A 64 14.44 -1.43 -20.05
C VAL A 64 14.21 -1.64 -18.55
N SER A 65 13.79 -0.59 -17.88
CA SER A 65 13.29 -0.64 -16.50
C SER A 65 11.77 -0.51 -16.55
N MET A 66 11.05 -1.41 -15.89
CA MET A 66 9.59 -1.40 -15.83
C MET A 66 9.14 -1.16 -14.39
N LEU A 67 8.40 -0.09 -14.19
CA LEU A 67 7.71 0.20 -12.93
C LEU A 67 6.25 -0.22 -13.09
N VAL A 68 5.86 -1.27 -12.38
CA VAL A 68 4.47 -1.74 -12.33
C VAL A 68 3.78 -1.01 -11.20
N GLN A 69 2.79 -0.18 -11.52
CA GLN A 69 1.97 0.46 -10.50
C GLN A 69 0.96 -0.57 -9.97
N SER A 70 1.14 -0.98 -8.71
CA SER A 70 0.15 -1.82 -8.04
C SER A 70 -1.17 -1.05 -7.96
N ARG A 71 -2.30 -1.73 -8.22
CA ARG A 71 -3.60 -1.10 -8.07
C ARG A 71 -3.79 -0.66 -6.61
N PRO A 72 -4.21 0.59 -6.36
CA PRO A 72 -4.55 1.01 -5.00
C PRO A 72 -5.75 0.18 -4.53
N ILE A 73 -5.52 -0.67 -3.54
CA ILE A 73 -6.59 -1.40 -2.87
C ILE A 73 -7.22 -0.41 -1.89
N SER A 74 -8.50 -0.11 -2.06
CA SER A 74 -9.25 0.65 -1.06
C SER A 74 -9.35 -0.16 0.22
N LYS A 75 -8.46 0.12 1.17
CA LYS A 75 -8.50 -0.42 2.54
C LYS A 75 -9.04 0.66 3.48
N LEU A 76 -9.79 0.24 4.49
CA LEU A 76 -10.12 1.13 5.61
C LEU A 76 -8.80 1.58 6.23
N SER A 77 -8.62 2.88 6.37
CA SER A 77 -7.37 3.44 6.88
C SER A 77 -7.64 4.63 7.79
N VAL A 78 -6.73 4.84 8.73
CA VAL A 78 -6.76 5.96 9.66
C VAL A 78 -5.41 6.67 9.62
N PRO A 79 -5.34 7.97 9.95
CA PRO A 79 -4.06 8.65 10.09
C PRO A 79 -3.20 7.96 11.15
N VAL A 80 -1.89 7.83 10.91
CA VAL A 80 -0.95 7.20 11.85
C VAL A 80 -1.01 7.80 13.26
N LYS A 81 -1.29 9.10 13.36
CA LYS A 81 -1.45 9.84 14.64
C LYS A 81 -2.62 9.35 15.50
N SER A 82 -3.56 8.61 14.92
CA SER A 82 -4.73 8.05 15.61
C SER A 82 -4.41 6.76 16.37
N ILE A 83 -3.27 6.13 16.04
CA ILE A 83 -2.85 4.86 16.64
C ILE A 83 -2.14 5.14 17.97
N VAL A 84 -2.59 4.46 19.01
CA VAL A 84 -2.01 4.50 20.36
C VAL A 84 -1.47 3.13 20.68
N ARG A 85 -0.15 3.03 20.90
CA ARG A 85 0.49 1.78 21.30
C ARG A 85 0.54 1.66 22.81
N GLU A 86 0.02 0.56 23.34
CA GLU A 86 -0.02 0.26 24.77
C GLU A 86 0.15 -1.25 24.96
N GLU A 87 1.08 -1.66 25.85
CA GLU A 87 1.38 -3.07 26.14
C GLU A 87 1.63 -3.91 24.88
N ASP A 88 2.43 -3.36 23.95
CA ASP A 88 2.76 -3.96 22.64
C ASP A 88 1.55 -4.22 21.73
N LYS A 89 0.40 -3.60 22.01
CA LYS A 89 -0.80 -3.65 21.19
C LYS A 89 -1.16 -2.28 20.63
N ASP A 90 -1.70 -2.28 19.42
CA ASP A 90 -2.17 -1.07 18.76
C ASP A 90 -3.65 -0.82 19.07
N HIS A 91 -3.99 0.41 19.42
CA HIS A 91 -5.34 0.82 19.79
C HIS A 91 -5.74 2.10 19.08
N VAL A 92 -7.04 2.34 18.98
CA VAL A 92 -7.63 3.61 18.54
C VAL A 92 -8.74 4.06 19.47
N PHE A 93 -8.96 5.37 19.53
CA PHE A 93 -10.12 5.94 20.22
C PHE A 93 -11.28 6.11 19.25
N VAL A 94 -12.31 5.29 19.41
CA VAL A 94 -13.56 5.37 18.64
C VAL A 94 -14.59 6.21 19.39
N GLN A 95 -15.20 7.18 18.72
CA GLN A 95 -16.26 7.99 19.28
C GLN A 95 -17.57 7.19 19.35
N ILE A 96 -18.11 6.98 20.55
CA ILE A 96 -19.38 6.27 20.77
C ILE A 96 -20.55 7.22 21.05
N ALA A 97 -20.26 8.47 21.44
CA ALA A 97 -21.23 9.55 21.61
C ALA A 97 -20.50 10.91 21.56
N PRO A 98 -21.21 12.05 21.50
CA PRO A 98 -20.58 13.37 21.63
C PRO A 98 -19.70 13.43 22.89
N ASN A 99 -18.41 13.74 22.70
CA ASN A 99 -17.39 13.79 23.76
C ASN A 99 -17.19 12.48 24.56
N LYS A 100 -17.63 11.33 24.06
CA LYS A 100 -17.34 10.01 24.66
C LYS A 100 -16.58 9.14 23.68
N TYR A 101 -15.40 8.70 24.13
CA TYR A 101 -14.48 7.87 23.35
C TYR A 101 -14.24 6.55 24.06
N ARG A 102 -14.08 5.49 23.28
CA ARG A 102 -13.71 4.16 23.77
C ARG A 102 -12.39 3.76 23.13
N LEU A 103 -11.44 3.35 23.96
CA LEU A 103 -10.22 2.72 23.50
C LEU A 103 -10.56 1.32 22.98
N ARG A 104 -10.16 1.01 21.75
CA ARG A 104 -10.41 -0.27 21.11
C ARG A 104 -9.12 -0.79 20.51
N GLU A 105 -8.80 -2.04 20.81
CA GLU A 105 -7.67 -2.76 20.20
C GLU A 105 -7.94 -2.92 18.70
N VAL A 106 -6.93 -2.67 17.88
CA VAL A 106 -7.00 -2.79 16.42
C VAL A 106 -5.83 -3.62 15.90
N THR A 107 -6.05 -4.29 14.78
CA THR A 107 -4.97 -4.87 14.00
C THR A 107 -4.67 -3.94 12.85
N VAL A 108 -3.45 -3.41 12.81
CA VAL A 108 -2.97 -2.53 11.75
C VAL A 108 -2.24 -3.33 10.67
N GLY A 109 -2.31 -2.84 9.44
CA GLY A 109 -1.55 -3.34 8.30
C GLY A 109 -0.50 -2.32 7.85
N ASP A 110 -0.21 -2.32 6.56
CA ASP A 110 0.82 -1.46 5.97
C ASP A 110 0.51 0.03 6.16
N ASP A 111 1.57 0.80 6.39
CA ASP A 111 1.51 2.26 6.33
C ASP A 111 1.79 2.74 4.91
N TYR A 112 1.04 3.75 4.48
CA TYR A 112 1.20 4.39 3.18
C TYR A 112 0.86 5.87 3.28
N GLN A 113 1.83 6.73 2.97
CA GLN A 113 1.66 8.20 2.94
C GLN A 113 1.04 8.79 4.23
N GLY A 114 1.41 8.26 5.41
CA GLY A 114 0.91 8.74 6.71
C GLY A 114 -0.46 8.20 7.12
N MET A 115 -1.04 7.31 6.31
CA MET A 115 -2.23 6.53 6.63
C MET A 115 -1.82 5.09 6.96
N VAL A 116 -2.50 4.47 7.91
CA VAL A 116 -2.28 3.08 8.31
C VAL A 116 -3.54 2.30 8.00
N ALA A 117 -3.39 1.18 7.30
CA ALA A 117 -4.52 0.28 7.02
C ALA A 117 -5.02 -0.37 8.31
N ILE A 118 -6.34 -0.42 8.52
CA ILE A 118 -6.97 -1.18 9.59
C ILE A 118 -7.43 -2.53 9.02
N VAL A 119 -6.86 -3.61 9.55
CA VAL A 119 -7.23 -4.99 9.22
C VAL A 119 -8.42 -5.44 10.06
N ASN A 120 -8.46 -5.05 11.34
CA ASN A 120 -9.55 -5.37 12.25
C ASN A 120 -9.69 -4.33 13.36
N GLY A 121 -10.90 -4.23 13.93
CA GLY A 121 -11.20 -3.41 15.11
C GLY A 121 -11.92 -2.09 14.80
N VAL A 122 -11.97 -1.62 13.55
CA VAL A 122 -12.75 -0.43 13.18
C VAL A 122 -13.67 -0.77 12.02
N GLU A 123 -14.91 -0.29 12.07
CA GLU A 123 -15.88 -0.44 11.01
C GLU A 123 -15.95 0.83 10.13
N PRO A 124 -16.25 0.69 8.82
CA PRO A 124 -16.47 1.85 7.96
C PRO A 124 -17.57 2.77 8.51
N GLY A 125 -17.26 4.06 8.64
CA GLY A 125 -18.19 5.08 9.16
C GLY A 125 -18.03 5.41 10.64
N GLU A 126 -17.23 4.64 11.39
CA GLU A 126 -16.88 5.00 12.76
C GLU A 126 -15.94 6.22 12.79
N ILE A 127 -16.17 7.14 13.74
CA ILE A 127 -15.34 8.34 13.91
C ILE A 127 -14.19 8.00 14.86
N VAL A 128 -12.96 8.16 14.38
CA VAL A 128 -11.73 7.94 15.14
C VAL A 128 -11.05 9.27 15.43
N VAL A 129 -10.46 9.40 16.62
CA VAL A 129 -9.69 10.58 17.01
C VAL A 129 -8.37 10.62 16.24
N SER A 130 -8.22 11.59 15.33
CA SER A 130 -7.02 11.74 14.50
C SER A 130 -5.89 12.53 15.17
N GLU A 131 -6.23 13.48 16.04
CA GLU A 131 -5.27 14.30 16.78
C GLU A 131 -5.65 14.34 18.27
N GLY A 132 -4.65 14.23 19.15
CA GLY A 132 -4.87 14.24 20.59
C GLY A 132 -5.16 12.87 21.22
N ALA A 133 -5.10 11.77 20.45
CA ALA A 133 -5.25 10.40 20.97
C ALA A 133 -4.28 10.10 22.14
N PHE A 134 -3.04 10.59 22.06
CA PHE A 134 -2.06 10.50 23.15
C PHE A 134 -2.50 11.24 24.43
N HIS A 135 -3.08 12.44 24.29
CA HIS A 135 -3.56 13.22 25.43
C HIS A 135 -4.73 12.52 26.12
N LEU A 136 -5.67 11.97 25.34
CA LEU A 136 -6.78 11.17 25.86
C LEU A 136 -6.27 9.93 26.61
N ASN A 137 -5.24 9.25 26.10
CA ASN A 137 -4.69 8.09 26.80
C ASN A 137 -4.01 8.49 28.12
N ASN A 138 -3.29 9.62 28.15
CA ASN A 138 -2.66 10.11 29.37
C ASN A 138 -3.70 10.51 30.44
N GLU A 139 -4.79 11.17 30.05
CA GLU A 139 -5.89 11.49 30.98
C GLU A 139 -6.56 10.22 31.53
N ARG A 140 -6.78 9.21 30.67
CA ARG A 140 -7.31 7.90 31.08
C ARG A 140 -6.41 7.24 32.12
N LYS A 141 -5.12 7.10 31.82
CA LYS A 141 -4.14 6.49 32.73
C LYS A 141 -4.03 7.21 34.06
N ARG A 142 -4.09 8.55 34.05
CA ARG A 142 -4.07 9.35 35.27
C ARG A 142 -5.29 9.04 36.16
N LYS A 143 -6.48 8.95 35.58
CA LYS A 143 -7.71 8.60 36.32
C LYS A 143 -7.74 7.16 36.85
N GLU A 144 -7.02 6.23 36.22
CA GLU A 144 -6.90 4.84 36.71
C GLU A 144 -5.91 4.70 37.88
N LEU A 145 -5.05 5.70 38.10
CA LEU A 145 -4.02 5.72 39.15
C LEU A 145 -4.45 6.52 40.40
N GLU A 146 -5.59 7.24 40.34
CA GLU A 146 -6.22 7.95 41.47
C GLU A 146 -7.31 7.11 42.13
#